data_AF-A0A7R9ULY3-F1
#
_entry.id   AF-A0A7R9ULY3-F1
#
_cell.length_a   1.000
_cell.length_b   1.000
_cell.length_c   1.000
_cell.angle_alpha   90.00
_cell.angle_beta   90.00
_cell.angle_gamma   90.00
#
_symmetry.space_group_name_H-M   'P 1'
#
loop_
_entity.id
_entity.type
_entity.pdbx_description
1 polymer ?
#
loop_
_entity_poly.entity_id
_entity_poly.type
_entity_poly.pdbx_seq_one_letter_code
_entity_poly.pdbx_strand_id
1 'polypeptide(L)'
;EGRRGETNQTMGVLTRGVEFHHVAREVRCKWSMDDDKASLQAAQQLLAEHLAELKGVDGVVSVQRVVCGGCRDFKIITKVNADKFGAFEADGFAGEAAFLDKLGAVSGLSHVETQTYTLEDM
;
A
#
# COMPACT_ATOMS: atom_id res chain seq x y z
N GLU A 1 16.11 -14.43 32.03
CA GLU A 1 15.36 -14.96 30.87
C GLU A 1 14.92 -13.88 29.88
N GLY A 2 15.28 -14.06 28.61
CA GLY A 2 14.43 -13.68 27.47
C GLY A 2 14.56 -12.28 26.86
N ARG A 3 15.76 -11.86 26.42
CA ARG A 3 15.81 -10.88 25.31
C ARG A 3 15.23 -11.57 24.08
N ARG A 4 14.01 -11.16 23.68
CA ARG A 4 13.39 -11.52 22.40
C ARG A 4 14.44 -11.38 21.31
N GLY A 5 14.65 -12.46 20.54
CA GLY A 5 15.51 -12.42 19.38
C GLY A 5 15.05 -11.30 18.45
N GLU A 6 15.93 -10.34 18.19
CA GLU A 6 15.86 -9.54 16.98
C GLU A 6 15.85 -10.52 15.83
N THR A 7 14.69 -10.72 15.22
CA THR A 7 14.59 -11.30 13.89
C THR A 7 15.56 -10.52 13.03
N ASN A 8 16.54 -11.21 12.46
CA ASN A 8 17.56 -10.67 11.56
C ASN A 8 16.85 -10.16 10.30
N GLN A 9 16.20 -9.00 10.39
CA GLN A 9 15.56 -8.36 9.26
C GLN A 9 16.68 -7.81 8.37
N THR A 10 16.73 -8.30 7.14
CA THR A 10 17.72 -7.84 6.17
C THR A 10 17.50 -6.34 5.93
N MET A 11 18.47 -5.53 6.31
CA MET A 11 18.47 -4.08 6.11
C MET A 11 18.83 -3.78 4.65
N GLY A 12 17.98 -3.02 3.97
CA GLY A 12 18.28 -2.45 2.66
C GLY A 12 19.05 -1.13 2.79
N VAL A 13 19.83 -0.78 1.78
CA VAL A 13 20.59 0.47 1.72
C VAL A 13 20.42 1.11 0.35
N LEU A 14 19.84 2.32 0.28
CA LEU A 14 19.78 3.09 -0.97
C LEU A 14 21.09 3.85 -1.22
N THR A 15 21.62 4.46 -0.15
CA THR A 15 22.93 5.12 -0.11
C THR A 15 23.38 5.25 1.35
N ARG A 16 24.61 5.70 1.59
CA ARG A 16 25.15 5.90 2.94
C ARG A 16 24.24 6.81 3.76
N GLY A 17 23.79 6.33 4.94
CA GLY A 17 22.89 7.08 5.83
C GLY A 17 21.43 7.06 5.40
N VAL A 18 21.07 6.23 4.41
CA VAL A 18 19.70 5.99 3.96
C VAL A 18 19.48 4.48 3.93
N GLU A 19 19.45 3.91 5.14
CA GLU A 19 19.12 2.51 5.40
C GLU A 19 17.61 2.34 5.66
N PHE A 20 17.07 1.15 5.36
CA PHE A 20 15.65 0.84 5.56
C PHE A 20 15.44 -0.63 5.91
N HIS A 21 14.39 -0.88 6.69
CA HIS A 21 13.89 -2.20 7.04
C HIS A 21 12.58 -2.53 6.32
N HIS A 22 11.90 -1.52 5.77
CA HIS A 22 10.58 -1.67 5.19
C HIS A 22 10.49 -1.01 3.81
N VAL A 23 9.76 -1.68 2.93
CA VAL A 23 9.37 -1.17 1.62
C VAL A 23 7.85 -1.05 1.61
N ALA A 24 7.36 0.09 1.16
CA ALA A 24 5.95 0.37 1.01
C ALA A 24 5.53 0.32 -0.46
N ARG A 25 4.40 -0.35 -0.71
CA ARG A 25 3.70 -0.37 -1.98
C ARG A 25 2.45 0.50 -1.85
N GLU A 26 2.41 1.61 -2.59
CA GLU A 26 1.28 2.53 -2.64
C GLU A 26 0.45 2.26 -3.90
N VAL A 27 -0.86 2.06 -3.71
CA VAL A 27 -1.89 2.22 -4.75
C VAL A 27 -2.57 3.55 -4.53
N ARG A 28 -2.68 4.38 -5.56
CA ARG A 28 -3.27 5.72 -5.46
C ARG A 28 -4.23 6.01 -6.60
N CYS A 29 -5.21 6.87 -6.31
CA CYS A 29 -6.09 7.47 -7.29
C CYS A 29 -6.59 8.84 -6.81
N LYS A 30 -7.15 9.61 -7.73
CA LYS A 30 -7.91 10.83 -7.46
C LYS A 30 -9.40 10.52 -7.48
N TRP A 31 -10.15 10.99 -6.49
CA TRP A 31 -11.61 10.87 -6.44
C TRP A 31 -12.32 12.18 -6.81
N SER A 32 -13.58 12.10 -7.24
CA SER A 32 -14.40 13.28 -7.57
C SER A 32 -15.31 13.70 -6.42
N MET A 33 -15.56 15.02 -6.33
CA MET A 33 -16.54 15.61 -5.40
C MET A 33 -17.99 15.43 -5.87
N ASP A 34 -18.19 14.99 -7.10
CA ASP A 34 -19.49 14.79 -7.71
C ASP A 34 -20.29 13.68 -7.00
N ASP A 35 -21.62 13.69 -7.19
CA ASP A 35 -22.54 12.67 -6.70
C ASP A 35 -22.36 12.34 -5.21
N ASP A 36 -22.25 13.37 -4.38
CA ASP A 36 -21.96 13.24 -2.93
C ASP A 36 -20.74 12.36 -2.62
N LYS A 37 -19.68 12.52 -3.45
CA LYS A 37 -18.41 11.79 -3.36
C LYS A 37 -18.57 10.29 -3.56
N ALA A 38 -19.52 9.86 -4.42
CA ALA A 38 -19.78 8.45 -4.72
C ALA A 38 -18.49 7.67 -5.10
N SER A 39 -17.59 8.27 -5.89
CA SER A 39 -16.32 7.65 -6.28
C SER A 39 -15.41 7.32 -5.08
N LEU A 40 -15.39 8.17 -4.05
CA LEU A 40 -14.64 7.93 -2.81
C LEU A 40 -15.28 6.80 -1.98
N GLN A 41 -16.61 6.75 -1.93
CA GLN A 41 -17.34 5.67 -1.25
C GLN A 41 -17.05 4.32 -1.92
N ALA A 42 -17.07 4.28 -3.25
CA ALA A 42 -16.73 3.08 -4.02
C ALA A 42 -15.28 2.64 -3.79
N ALA A 43 -14.31 3.57 -3.82
CA ALA A 43 -12.91 3.25 -3.49
C ALA A 43 -12.75 2.68 -2.07
N GLN A 44 -13.47 3.25 -1.08
CA GLN A 44 -13.46 2.76 0.29
C GLN A 44 -14.07 1.36 0.44
N GLN A 45 -15.14 1.07 -0.31
CA GLN A 45 -15.76 -0.25 -0.32
C GLN A 45 -14.81 -1.29 -0.92
N LEU A 46 -14.18 -0.99 -2.05
CA LEU A 46 -13.19 -1.87 -2.67
C LEU A 46 -12.01 -2.16 -1.72
N LEU A 47 -11.53 -1.15 -0.98
CA LEU A 47 -10.53 -1.38 0.06
C LEU A 47 -11.04 -2.36 1.13
N ALA A 48 -12.28 -2.23 1.59
CA ALA A 48 -12.83 -3.13 2.61
C ALA A 48 -12.92 -4.58 2.11
N GLU A 49 -13.26 -4.79 0.84
CA GLU A 49 -13.30 -6.11 0.19
C GLU A 49 -11.91 -6.77 0.11
N HIS A 50 -10.87 -5.99 -0.18
CA HIS A 50 -9.51 -6.50 -0.40
C HIS A 50 -8.59 -6.40 0.84
N LEU A 51 -9.05 -5.80 1.94
CA LEU A 51 -8.21 -5.54 3.11
C LEU A 51 -7.64 -6.81 3.74
N ALA A 52 -8.41 -7.90 3.74
CA ALA A 52 -7.95 -9.17 4.29
C ALA A 52 -6.81 -9.78 3.46
N GLU A 53 -6.92 -9.71 2.13
CA GLU A 53 -5.88 -10.18 1.20
C GLU A 53 -4.60 -9.36 1.35
N LEU A 54 -4.72 -8.03 1.38
CA LEU A 54 -3.57 -7.13 1.58
C LEU A 54 -2.87 -7.36 2.92
N LYS A 55 -3.61 -7.64 3.99
CA LYS A 55 -3.05 -7.98 5.30
C LYS A 55 -2.45 -9.39 5.36
N GLY A 56 -2.84 -10.27 4.45
CA GLY A 56 -2.37 -11.65 4.37
C GLY A 56 -1.04 -11.82 3.64
N VAL A 57 -0.53 -10.77 2.97
CA VAL A 57 0.76 -10.81 2.29
C VAL A 57 1.89 -11.07 3.30
N ASP A 58 2.78 -12.01 2.99
CA ASP A 58 3.91 -12.36 3.87
C ASP A 58 4.80 -11.14 4.13
N GLY A 59 5.18 -10.94 5.39
CA GLY A 59 6.00 -9.80 5.80
C GLY A 59 5.27 -8.46 5.87
N VAL A 60 3.94 -8.39 5.71
CA VAL A 60 3.19 -7.14 5.95
C VAL A 60 3.33 -6.69 7.39
N VAL A 61 3.71 -5.43 7.54
CA VAL A 61 3.81 -4.73 8.82
C VAL A 61 2.55 -3.90 9.05
N SER A 62 2.06 -3.22 8.02
CA SER A 62 0.81 -2.45 8.11
C SER A 62 0.17 -2.22 6.75
N VAL A 63 -1.15 -2.03 6.77
CA VAL A 63 -1.92 -1.50 5.64
C VAL A 63 -2.57 -0.20 6.11
N GLN A 64 -2.23 0.91 5.46
CA GLN A 64 -2.66 2.25 5.84
C GLN A 64 -3.47 2.87 4.70
N ARG A 65 -4.43 3.73 5.06
CA ARG A 65 -5.22 4.51 4.11
C ARG A 65 -4.97 6.00 4.33
N VAL A 66 -4.72 6.73 3.25
CA VAL A 66 -4.65 8.20 3.25
C VAL A 66 -5.77 8.75 2.37
N VAL A 67 -6.55 9.68 2.92
CA VAL A 67 -7.59 10.39 2.17
C VAL A 67 -7.37 11.89 2.34
N CYS A 68 -7.14 12.58 1.23
CA CYS A 68 -6.89 14.02 1.21
C CYS A 68 -8.14 14.76 0.72
N GLY A 69 -8.81 15.50 1.61
CA GLY A 69 -10.02 16.26 1.28
C GLY A 69 -9.81 17.39 0.26
N GLY A 70 -8.61 17.98 0.20
CA GLY A 70 -8.31 19.10 -0.70
C GLY A 70 -7.75 18.65 -2.05
N CYS A 71 -6.70 17.85 -2.03
CA CYS A 71 -6.03 17.34 -3.23
C CYS A 71 -6.69 16.10 -3.84
N ARG A 72 -7.74 15.60 -3.20
CA ARG A 72 -8.59 14.48 -3.63
C ARG A 72 -7.84 13.16 -3.83
N ASP A 73 -6.73 12.95 -3.14
CA ASP A 73 -6.06 11.64 -3.14
C ASP A 73 -6.83 10.65 -2.28
N PHE A 74 -6.93 9.42 -2.79
CA PHE A 74 -7.19 8.21 -2.02
C PHE A 74 -6.01 7.28 -2.25
N LYS A 75 -5.32 6.91 -1.17
CA LYS A 75 -4.12 6.07 -1.21
C LYS A 75 -4.26 4.91 -0.25
N ILE A 76 -3.73 3.77 -0.65
CA ILE A 76 -3.54 2.59 0.18
C ILE A 76 -2.07 2.25 0.15
N ILE A 77 -1.48 2.10 1.33
CA ILE A 77 -0.06 1.86 1.52
C ILE A 77 0.08 0.52 2.24
N THR A 78 0.69 -0.45 1.57
CA THR A 78 1.05 -1.75 2.14
C THR A 78 2.53 -1.73 2.47
N LYS A 79 2.87 -1.60 3.77
CA LYS A 79 4.24 -1.61 4.30
C LYS A 79 4.65 -3.06 4.57
N VAL A 80 5.75 -3.50 3.95
CA VAL A 80 6.26 -4.88 3.99
C VAL A 80 7.72 -4.86 4.47
N ASN A 81 8.15 -5.89 5.19
CA ASN A 81 9.56 -6.08 5.53
C ASN A 81 10.41 -6.18 4.23
N ALA A 82 11.56 -5.52 4.22
CA ALA A 82 12.40 -5.41 3.03
C ALA A 82 12.89 -6.77 2.50
N ASP A 83 13.16 -7.73 3.39
CA ASP A 83 13.55 -9.10 3.04
C ASP A 83 12.43 -9.93 2.41
N LYS A 84 11.17 -9.50 2.55
CA LYS A 84 9.98 -10.15 1.98
C LYS A 84 9.48 -9.47 0.71
N PHE A 85 9.84 -8.21 0.47
CA PHE A 85 9.33 -7.44 -0.67
C PHE A 85 9.65 -8.09 -2.02
N GLY A 86 10.84 -8.66 -2.22
CA GLY A 86 11.20 -9.33 -3.48
C GLY A 86 10.30 -10.51 -3.83
N ALA A 87 9.80 -11.25 -2.83
CA ALA A 87 8.83 -12.32 -3.05
C ALA A 87 7.44 -11.77 -3.40
N PHE A 88 7.04 -10.67 -2.75
CA PHE A 88 5.78 -9.98 -3.05
C PHE A 88 5.76 -9.42 -4.48
N GLU A 89 6.86 -8.86 -4.95
CA GLU A 89 7.02 -8.39 -6.34
C GLU A 89 7.03 -9.56 -7.35
N ALA A 90 7.73 -10.65 -7.04
CA ALA A 90 7.79 -11.83 -7.91
C ALA A 90 6.42 -12.51 -8.09
N ASP A 91 5.53 -12.39 -7.10
CA ASP A 91 4.13 -12.84 -7.17
C ASP A 91 3.20 -11.82 -7.85
N GLY A 92 3.77 -10.82 -8.54
CA GLY A 92 3.03 -9.79 -9.27
C GLY A 92 2.21 -8.87 -8.37
N PHE A 93 2.64 -8.69 -7.12
CA PHE A 93 1.88 -8.02 -6.07
C PHE A 93 0.50 -8.67 -5.89
N ALA A 94 0.45 -9.98 -5.67
CA ALA A 94 -0.81 -10.73 -5.55
C ALA A 94 -1.85 -10.02 -4.67
N GLY A 95 -3.08 -9.92 -5.19
CA GLY A 95 -4.18 -9.14 -4.62
C GLY A 95 -4.26 -7.68 -5.12
N GLU A 96 -3.18 -7.12 -5.69
CA GLU A 96 -3.14 -5.73 -6.19
C GLU A 96 -3.77 -5.59 -7.59
N ALA A 97 -3.46 -6.48 -8.54
CA ALA A 97 -3.92 -6.34 -9.93
C ALA A 97 -5.45 -6.28 -10.05
N ALA A 98 -6.16 -7.22 -9.41
CA ALA A 98 -7.63 -7.23 -9.39
C ALA A 98 -8.20 -5.98 -8.70
N PHE A 99 -7.52 -5.48 -7.67
CA PHE A 99 -7.93 -4.27 -6.97
C PHE A 99 -7.72 -3.00 -7.82
N LEU A 100 -6.59 -2.90 -8.54
CA LEU A 100 -6.30 -1.81 -9.48
C LEU A 100 -7.29 -1.78 -10.64
N ASP A 101 -7.60 -2.94 -11.22
CA ASP A 101 -8.58 -3.05 -12.31
C ASP A 101 -9.96 -2.57 -11.85
N LYS A 102 -10.40 -2.99 -10.66
CA LYS A 102 -11.66 -2.52 -10.07
C LYS A 102 -11.65 -1.02 -9.81
N LEU A 103 -10.56 -0.45 -9.26
CA LEU A 103 -10.43 0.99 -9.07
C LEU A 103 -10.50 1.74 -10.41
N GLY A 104 -9.80 1.26 -11.44
CA GLY A 104 -9.79 1.85 -12.78
C GLY A 104 -11.17 1.88 -13.46
N ALA A 105 -12.06 0.96 -13.08
CA ALA A 105 -13.42 0.89 -13.59
C ALA A 105 -14.43 1.79 -12.85
N VAL A 106 -14.07 2.37 -11.70
CA VAL A 106 -14.98 3.24 -10.94
C VAL A 106 -15.09 4.60 -11.62
N SER A 107 -16.32 4.96 -12.03
CA SER A 107 -16.62 6.31 -12.53
C SER A 107 -16.26 7.37 -11.49
N GLY A 108 -15.60 8.44 -11.93
CA GLY A 108 -15.15 9.53 -11.06
C GLY A 108 -13.81 9.29 -10.36
N LEU A 109 -13.21 8.10 -10.48
CA LEU A 109 -11.79 7.91 -10.18
C LEU A 109 -10.92 8.27 -11.39
N SER A 110 -9.74 8.80 -11.12
CA SER A 110 -8.73 9.10 -12.14
C SER A 110 -7.32 8.92 -11.58
N HIS A 111 -6.29 8.96 -12.43
CA HIS A 111 -4.88 8.84 -12.01
C HIS A 111 -4.64 7.61 -11.14
N VAL A 112 -5.21 6.46 -11.55
CA VAL A 112 -5.00 5.17 -10.89
C VAL A 112 -3.58 4.71 -11.19
N GLU A 113 -2.73 4.75 -10.19
CA GLU A 113 -1.28 4.55 -10.32
C GLU A 113 -0.75 3.79 -9.11
N THR A 114 0.47 3.29 -9.25
CA THR A 114 1.19 2.66 -8.16
C THR A 114 2.58 3.26 -7.98
N GLN A 115 3.07 3.22 -6.75
CA GLN A 115 4.41 3.71 -6.41
C GLN A 115 5.04 2.80 -5.36
N THR A 116 6.35 2.62 -5.44
CA THR A 116 7.14 1.88 -4.44
C THR A 116 8.16 2.83 -3.82
N TYR A 117 8.29 2.81 -2.50
CA TYR A 117 9.23 3.64 -1.75
C TYR A 117 9.60 2.99 -0.41
N THR A 118 10.68 3.44 0.23
CA THR A 118 11.02 3.04 1.60
C THR A 118 10.19 3.85 2.59
N LEU A 119 9.74 3.23 3.70
CA LEU A 119 8.87 3.87 4.68
C LEU A 119 9.24 3.45 6.10
N GLU A 120 9.86 4.35 6.85
CA GLU A 120 10.33 4.11 8.22
C GLU A 120 9.62 4.98 9.26
N ASP A 121 9.54 4.44 10.48
CA ASP A 121 9.13 5.19 11.65
C ASP A 121 10.40 5.83 12.24
N MET A 122 10.38 7.14 12.51
CA MET A 122 11.53 7.94 12.93
C MET A 122 11.35 8.49 14.34
#